data_AF-A0A958HG87-F1
#
_entry.id   AF-A0A958HG87-F1
#
_cell.length_a   1.000
_cell.length_b   1.000
_cell.length_c   1.000
_cell.angle_alpha   90.00
_cell.angle_beta   90.00
_cell.angle_gamma   90.00
#
_symmetry.space_group_name_H-M   'P 1'
#
loop_
_entity.id
_entity.type
_entity.pdbx_description
1 polymer ?
#
loop_
_entity_poly.entity_id
_entity_poly.type
_entity_poly.pdbx_seq_one_letter_code
_entity_poly.pdbx_strand_id
1 'polypeptide(L)'
;HAPPQLHLVIATREDPQLPLARLRARGQLAELRGADLRFTTDEAAEFLNKAMGLGLSGEDIAALESRTEGWITGLQLAAISLHGRKDATTFIKSFTGSHRFVLDYLIEEVLNQQTAEVQAFLLQTAILDRLTGSLCNALTGQNDGQATLEMLEHANLFIVPLDEARHWYRYHHLFAELLRQRLHETPHERASVLHQRASEWYEQNGFADASIEHALCSEDFLQAARLIEEQVDVVWQRGEHASLRRWLETLPVDVIHSRPLLCIFHAWYLFVSGQQALADRSLRVAEQALGPPAEDVSGGARHEPDRLTGVDRRKIQGRTAAIRAFMDSYRGNVPGIIH
;
A
#
# COMPACT_ATOMS: atom_id res chain seq x y z
N HIS A 1 -6.26 -48.03 20.98
CA HIS A 1 -6.21 -47.90 22.44
C HIS A 1 -4.85 -47.36 22.84
N ALA A 2 -4.77 -46.14 23.39
CA ALA A 2 -3.55 -45.59 23.98
C ALA A 2 -3.67 -45.64 25.52
N PRO A 3 -2.60 -45.95 26.26
CA PRO A 3 -2.64 -45.99 27.71
C PRO A 3 -2.84 -44.58 28.30
N PRO A 4 -3.42 -44.43 29.52
CA PRO A 4 -3.75 -43.14 30.12
C PRO A 4 -2.54 -42.22 30.36
N GLN A 5 -1.32 -42.76 30.33
CA GLN A 5 -0.07 -42.06 30.60
C GLN A 5 0.65 -41.60 29.32
N LEU A 6 0.09 -41.88 28.12
CA LEU A 6 0.72 -41.48 26.88
C LEU A 6 0.40 -40.00 26.58
N HIS A 7 1.44 -39.18 26.58
CA HIS A 7 1.39 -37.82 26.07
C HIS A 7 2.03 -37.78 24.68
N LEU A 8 1.34 -37.19 23.70
CA LEU A 8 1.84 -37.02 22.34
C LEU A 8 2.17 -35.55 22.11
N VAL A 9 3.43 -35.26 21.77
CA VAL A 9 3.88 -33.94 21.34
C VAL A 9 4.11 -34.00 19.83
N ILE A 10 3.46 -33.12 19.08
CA ILE A 10 3.59 -33.02 17.62
C ILE A 10 4.07 -31.62 17.30
N ALA A 11 5.15 -31.51 16.53
CA ALA A 11 5.62 -30.27 15.94
C ALA A 11 5.50 -30.39 14.42
N THR A 12 4.70 -29.52 13.81
CA THR A 12 4.37 -29.54 12.39
C THR A 12 4.06 -28.12 11.92
N ARG A 13 4.29 -27.84 10.63
CA ARG A 13 3.92 -26.56 10.01
C ARG A 13 2.45 -26.51 9.61
N GLU A 14 1.77 -27.64 9.50
CA GLU A 14 0.36 -27.75 9.14
C GLU A 14 -0.41 -28.47 10.23
N ASP A 15 -1.71 -28.20 10.37
CA ASP A 15 -2.52 -28.97 11.31
C ASP A 15 -2.51 -30.46 10.92
N PRO A 16 -2.15 -31.35 11.85
CA PRO A 16 -2.20 -32.78 11.56
C PRO A 16 -3.66 -33.20 11.37
N GLN A 17 -3.89 -34.26 10.58
CA GLN A 17 -5.20 -34.85 10.33
C GLN A 17 -5.75 -35.58 11.59
N LEU A 18 -5.92 -34.83 12.66
CA LEU A 18 -6.44 -35.24 13.95
C LEU A 18 -7.74 -34.47 14.23
N PRO A 19 -8.66 -35.01 15.06
CA PRO A 19 -9.89 -34.33 15.40
C PRO A 19 -9.63 -33.20 16.42
N LEU A 20 -8.82 -32.20 16.06
CA LEU A 20 -8.35 -31.13 16.94
C LEU A 20 -9.48 -30.39 17.64
N ALA A 21 -10.57 -30.07 16.91
CA ALA A 21 -11.75 -29.44 17.50
C ALA A 21 -12.37 -30.28 18.65
N ARG A 22 -12.40 -31.61 18.50
CA ARG A 22 -12.90 -32.52 19.54
C ARG A 22 -11.96 -32.57 20.74
N LEU A 23 -10.65 -32.58 20.51
CA LEU A 23 -9.66 -32.57 21.58
C LEU A 23 -9.68 -31.24 22.35
N ARG A 24 -9.83 -30.12 21.63
CA ARG A 24 -9.99 -28.77 22.19
C ARG A 24 -11.24 -28.66 23.07
N ALA A 25 -12.40 -29.12 22.57
CA ALA A 25 -13.65 -29.11 23.34
C ALA A 25 -13.61 -29.97 24.63
N ARG A 26 -12.70 -30.95 24.69
CA ARG A 26 -12.50 -31.81 25.87
C ARG A 26 -11.38 -31.36 26.80
N GLY A 27 -10.69 -30.26 26.49
CA GLY A 27 -9.51 -29.82 27.24
C GLY A 27 -8.33 -30.81 27.17
N GLN A 28 -8.26 -31.60 26.09
CA GLN A 28 -7.24 -32.65 25.89
C GLN A 28 -6.12 -32.19 24.93
N LEU A 29 -6.04 -30.89 24.66
CA LEU A 29 -5.13 -30.31 23.68
C LEU A 29 -4.53 -29.02 24.26
N ALA A 30 -3.21 -28.96 24.27
CA ALA A 30 -2.47 -27.71 24.38
C ALA A 30 -1.92 -27.38 22.99
N GLU A 31 -2.13 -26.15 22.53
CA GLU A 31 -1.68 -25.70 21.21
C GLU A 31 -0.76 -24.49 21.39
N LEU A 32 0.34 -24.50 20.67
CA LEU A 32 1.22 -23.35 20.50
C LEU A 32 1.21 -23.02 19.01
N ARG A 33 0.77 -21.80 18.67
CA ARG A 33 0.60 -21.30 17.31
C ARG A 33 1.64 -20.22 17.01
N GLY A 34 1.65 -19.72 15.78
CA GLY A 34 2.58 -18.66 15.38
C GLY A 34 2.56 -17.44 16.32
N ALA A 35 1.39 -17.05 16.84
CA ALA A 35 1.28 -15.97 17.81
C ALA A 35 1.96 -16.27 19.15
N ASP A 36 1.95 -17.53 19.60
CA ASP A 36 2.59 -17.98 20.84
C ASP A 36 4.11 -18.17 20.66
N LEU A 37 4.56 -18.44 19.43
CA LEU A 37 5.97 -18.63 19.09
C LEU A 37 6.67 -17.32 18.67
N ARG A 38 5.89 -16.25 18.45
CA ARG A 38 6.42 -14.93 18.15
C ARG A 38 7.12 -14.41 19.39
N PHE A 39 8.39 -14.05 19.24
CA PHE A 39 9.15 -13.48 20.35
C PHE A 39 8.59 -12.11 20.68
N THR A 40 8.30 -11.92 21.96
CA THR A 40 8.10 -10.61 22.56
C THR A 40 9.38 -9.79 22.51
N THR A 41 9.30 -8.49 22.75
CA THR A 41 10.49 -7.62 22.81
C THR A 41 11.51 -8.11 23.84
N ASP A 42 11.04 -8.62 24.98
CA ASP A 42 11.91 -9.14 26.04
C ASP A 42 12.60 -10.45 25.63
N GLU A 43 11.87 -11.38 25.00
CA GLU A 43 12.43 -12.62 24.47
C GLU A 43 13.41 -12.35 23.32
N ALA A 44 13.09 -11.40 22.44
CA ALA A 44 13.98 -10.95 21.38
C ALA A 44 15.26 -10.33 21.96
N ALA A 45 15.17 -9.52 23.00
CA ALA A 45 16.32 -8.95 23.69
C ALA A 45 17.20 -10.04 24.32
N GLU A 46 16.57 -11.00 25.02
CA GLU A 46 17.26 -12.13 25.62
C GLU A 46 17.97 -12.99 24.57
N PHE A 47 17.30 -13.30 23.47
CA PHE A 47 17.89 -14.05 22.37
C PHE A 47 19.05 -13.31 21.69
N LEU A 48 18.83 -12.08 21.25
CA LEU A 48 19.83 -11.31 20.50
C LEU A 48 21.07 -10.98 21.34
N ASN A 49 20.87 -10.62 22.61
CA ASN A 49 21.98 -10.17 23.46
C ASN A 49 22.57 -11.28 24.33
N LYS A 50 21.76 -12.17 24.93
CA LYS A 50 22.30 -13.23 25.79
C LYS A 50 22.70 -14.47 25.02
N ALA A 51 21.86 -14.95 24.09
CA ALA A 51 22.15 -16.16 23.34
C ALA A 51 23.11 -15.90 22.15
N MET A 52 22.90 -14.80 21.41
CA MET A 52 23.69 -14.47 20.22
C MET A 52 24.84 -13.49 20.50
N GLY A 53 24.89 -12.87 21.69
CA GLY A 53 26.03 -12.05 22.13
C GLY A 53 26.22 -10.73 21.37
N LEU A 54 25.15 -10.15 20.79
CA LEU A 54 25.27 -9.01 19.88
C LEU A 54 25.37 -7.65 20.59
N GLY A 55 24.93 -7.53 21.85
CA GLY A 55 25.03 -6.28 22.62
C GLY A 55 24.25 -5.11 22.01
N LEU A 56 23.13 -5.39 21.34
CA LEU A 56 22.28 -4.39 20.69
C LEU A 56 21.57 -3.50 21.71
N SER A 57 21.31 -2.25 21.31
CA SER A 57 20.50 -1.31 22.08
C SER A 57 19.01 -1.73 22.08
N GLY A 58 18.24 -1.21 23.03
CA GLY A 58 16.78 -1.46 23.07
C GLY A 58 16.05 -0.96 21.82
N GLU A 59 16.50 0.16 21.25
CA GLU A 59 15.95 0.70 19.99
C GLU A 59 16.24 -0.23 18.81
N ASP A 60 17.46 -0.78 18.73
CA ASP A 60 17.85 -1.72 17.69
C ASP A 60 17.10 -3.05 17.80
N ILE A 61 16.88 -3.54 19.03
CA ILE A 61 16.06 -4.73 19.28
C ILE A 61 14.61 -4.49 18.85
N ALA A 62 14.02 -3.37 19.25
CA ALA A 62 12.65 -3.02 18.87
C ALA A 62 12.51 -2.88 17.34
N ALA A 63 13.52 -2.30 16.67
CA ALA A 63 13.53 -2.20 15.22
C ALA A 63 13.59 -3.58 14.53
N LEU A 64 14.44 -4.50 15.03
CA LEU A 64 14.50 -5.88 14.51
C LEU A 64 13.21 -6.66 14.79
N GLU A 65 12.66 -6.57 16.00
CA GLU A 65 11.39 -7.22 16.36
C GLU A 65 10.27 -6.72 15.46
N SER A 66 10.16 -5.41 15.25
CA SER A 66 9.11 -4.83 14.40
C SER A 66 9.22 -5.30 12.94
N ARG A 67 10.43 -5.37 12.37
CA ARG A 67 10.67 -5.79 10.98
C ARG A 67 10.50 -7.29 10.76
N THR A 68 10.90 -8.08 11.74
CA THR A 68 10.72 -9.53 11.73
C THR A 68 9.35 -9.96 12.23
N GLU A 69 8.56 -9.02 12.75
CA GLU A 69 7.34 -9.27 13.51
C GLU A 69 7.54 -10.39 14.56
N GLY A 70 8.66 -10.34 15.28
CA GLY A 70 9.07 -11.33 16.30
C GLY A 70 9.29 -12.75 15.76
N TRP A 71 9.37 -12.95 14.45
CA TRP A 71 9.63 -14.26 13.85
C TRP A 71 11.06 -14.72 14.16
N ILE A 72 11.18 -15.79 14.97
CA ILE A 72 12.48 -16.26 15.48
C ILE A 72 13.49 -16.59 14.39
N THR A 73 13.08 -17.22 13.29
CA THR A 73 14.01 -17.51 12.18
C THR A 73 14.47 -16.21 11.52
N GLY A 74 13.60 -15.20 11.38
CA GLY A 74 13.96 -13.87 10.91
C GLY A 74 14.98 -13.18 11.84
N LEU A 75 14.75 -13.25 13.15
CA LEU A 75 15.68 -12.74 14.17
C LEU A 75 17.02 -13.48 14.14
N GLN A 76 17.01 -14.79 13.93
CA GLN A 76 18.22 -15.61 13.82
C GLN A 76 19.02 -15.26 12.56
N LEU A 77 18.36 -15.10 11.40
CA LEU A 77 19.01 -14.67 10.16
C LEU A 77 19.58 -13.25 10.26
N ALA A 78 18.86 -12.34 10.94
CA ALA A 78 19.37 -11.02 11.28
C ALA A 78 20.63 -11.11 12.16
N ALA A 79 20.59 -11.94 13.20
CA ALA A 79 21.69 -12.13 14.14
C ALA A 79 22.94 -12.70 13.46
N ILE A 80 22.78 -13.71 12.59
CA ILE A 80 23.88 -14.27 11.77
C ILE A 80 24.49 -13.17 10.88
N SER A 81 23.66 -12.33 10.28
CA SER A 81 24.10 -11.25 9.38
C SER A 81 24.82 -10.10 10.11
N LEU A 82 24.50 -9.90 11.39
CA LEU A 82 25.10 -8.91 12.27
C LEU A 82 26.45 -9.35 12.85
N HIS A 83 26.70 -10.65 12.90
CA HIS A 83 27.90 -11.18 13.53
C HIS A 83 29.18 -10.66 12.86
N GLY A 84 30.04 -10.00 13.63
CA GLY A 84 31.29 -9.41 13.14
C GLY A 84 31.16 -8.05 12.43
N ARG A 85 29.97 -7.43 12.38
CA ARG A 85 29.80 -6.07 11.86
C ARG A 85 30.11 -5.01 12.92
N LYS A 86 30.80 -3.94 12.51
CA LYS A 86 31.08 -2.79 13.39
C LYS A 86 29.91 -1.81 13.54
N ASP A 87 29.04 -1.75 12.54
CA ASP A 87 27.89 -0.84 12.51
C ASP A 87 26.58 -1.65 12.43
N ALA A 88 26.10 -2.09 13.60
CA ALA A 88 24.88 -2.87 13.72
C ALA A 88 23.63 -2.03 13.48
N THR A 89 23.59 -0.79 13.99
CA THR A 89 22.42 0.10 13.90
C THR A 89 22.09 0.44 12.45
N THR A 90 23.07 0.78 11.62
CA THR A 90 22.81 1.06 10.18
C THR A 90 22.31 -0.20 9.46
N PHE A 91 22.87 -1.36 9.78
CA PHE A 91 22.42 -2.62 9.20
C PHE A 91 20.95 -2.90 9.56
N ILE A 92 20.58 -2.76 10.83
CA ILE A 92 19.22 -2.99 11.33
C ILE A 92 18.22 -2.04 10.68
N LYS A 93 18.57 -0.76 10.51
CA LYS A 93 17.75 0.22 9.79
C LYS A 93 17.53 -0.15 8.32
N SER A 94 18.46 -0.88 7.72
CA SER A 94 18.32 -1.38 6.36
C SER A 94 17.69 -2.77 6.27
N PHE A 95 17.43 -3.46 7.39
CA PHE A 95 17.04 -4.87 7.41
C PHE A 95 15.61 -5.09 6.90
N THR A 96 15.49 -5.55 5.68
CA THR A 96 14.24 -5.90 4.99
C THR A 96 14.25 -7.35 4.53
N GLY A 97 13.12 -7.83 4.01
CA GLY A 97 12.98 -9.10 3.32
C GLY A 97 13.92 -9.25 2.12
N SER A 98 14.48 -8.14 1.62
CA SER A 98 15.49 -8.09 0.55
C SER A 98 16.92 -8.39 0.98
N HIS A 99 17.18 -8.64 2.27
CA HIS A 99 18.52 -9.06 2.70
C HIS A 99 18.81 -10.48 2.23
N ARG A 100 20.00 -10.69 1.66
CA ARG A 100 20.43 -11.96 1.06
C ARG A 100 20.06 -13.20 1.87
N PHE A 101 20.39 -13.24 3.17
CA PHE A 101 20.10 -14.41 4.00
C PHE A 101 18.59 -14.65 4.22
N VAL A 102 17.80 -13.58 4.32
CA VAL A 102 16.33 -13.67 4.45
C VAL A 102 15.71 -14.09 3.13
N LEU A 103 16.18 -13.49 2.02
CA LEU A 103 15.79 -13.87 0.67
C LEU A 103 16.06 -15.35 0.41
N ASP A 104 17.30 -15.80 0.60
CA ASP A 104 17.73 -17.18 0.31
C ASP A 104 16.82 -18.18 1.07
N TYR A 105 16.59 -17.94 2.37
CA TYR A 105 15.68 -18.76 3.15
C TYR A 105 14.24 -18.73 2.63
N LEU A 106 13.63 -17.55 2.47
CA LEU A 106 12.24 -17.43 2.05
C LEU A 106 12.02 -17.96 0.62
N ILE A 107 13.05 -17.90 -0.24
CA ILE A 107 13.00 -18.48 -1.57
C ILE A 107 13.07 -20.00 -1.49
N GLU A 108 14.08 -20.56 -0.83
CA GLU A 108 14.37 -22.00 -0.85
C GLU A 108 13.39 -22.82 0.01
N GLU A 109 13.04 -22.30 1.19
CA GLU A 109 12.26 -23.03 2.20
C GLU A 109 10.77 -22.71 2.17
N VAL A 110 10.37 -21.61 1.52
CA VAL A 110 8.97 -21.18 1.45
C VAL A 110 8.47 -21.16 0.02
N LEU A 111 9.01 -20.28 -0.85
CA LEU A 111 8.46 -20.04 -2.18
C LEU A 111 8.69 -21.22 -3.14
N ASN A 112 9.91 -21.76 -3.23
CA ASN A 112 10.27 -22.85 -4.15
C ASN A 112 9.63 -24.19 -3.79
N GLN A 113 9.14 -24.33 -2.55
CA GLN A 113 8.40 -25.51 -2.11
C GLN A 113 6.95 -25.51 -2.59
N GLN A 114 6.46 -24.39 -3.12
CA GLN A 114 5.09 -24.26 -3.58
C GLN A 114 4.93 -24.72 -5.04
N THR A 115 3.71 -25.14 -5.37
CA THR A 115 3.36 -25.44 -6.77
C THR A 115 3.44 -24.17 -7.63
N ALA A 116 3.56 -24.34 -8.94
CA ALA A 116 3.67 -23.22 -9.87
C ALA A 116 2.45 -22.28 -9.80
N GLU A 117 1.27 -22.84 -9.55
CA GLU A 117 0.02 -22.09 -9.41
C GLU A 117 0.04 -21.19 -8.17
N VAL A 118 0.51 -21.71 -7.04
CA VAL A 118 0.62 -20.96 -5.78
C VAL A 118 1.69 -19.88 -5.89
N GLN A 119 2.85 -20.18 -6.50
CA GLN A 119 3.87 -19.15 -6.74
C GLN A 119 3.34 -18.01 -7.62
N ALA A 120 2.58 -18.33 -8.68
CA ALA A 120 1.96 -17.33 -9.54
C ALA A 120 0.95 -16.47 -8.76
N PHE A 121 0.11 -17.09 -7.92
CA PHE A 121 -0.84 -16.37 -7.07
C PHE A 121 -0.13 -15.39 -6.12
N LEU A 122 0.92 -15.85 -5.42
CA LEU A 122 1.69 -15.04 -4.47
C LEU A 122 2.33 -13.83 -5.16
N LEU A 123 2.95 -14.03 -6.33
CA LEU A 123 3.59 -12.95 -7.09
C LEU A 123 2.58 -11.96 -7.67
N GLN A 124 1.46 -12.43 -8.23
CA GLN A 124 0.45 -11.56 -8.82
C GLN A 124 -0.25 -10.67 -7.78
N THR A 125 -0.39 -11.17 -6.55
CA THR A 125 -1.05 -10.44 -5.45
C THR A 125 -0.07 -9.67 -4.56
N ALA A 126 1.24 -9.72 -4.85
CA ALA A 126 2.30 -9.08 -4.06
C ALA A 126 2.19 -7.54 -3.99
N ILE A 127 1.50 -6.94 -4.98
CA ILE A 127 1.27 -5.48 -5.04
C ILE A 127 0.28 -4.99 -3.99
N LEU A 128 -0.45 -5.88 -3.34
CA LEU A 128 -1.50 -5.54 -2.40
C LEU A 128 -0.94 -5.43 -0.98
N ASP A 129 -1.39 -4.43 -0.23
CA ASP A 129 -1.11 -4.32 1.22
C ASP A 129 -2.08 -5.17 2.05
N ARG A 130 -3.32 -5.32 1.57
CA ARG A 130 -4.35 -6.17 2.17
C ARG A 130 -5.03 -6.99 1.08
N LEU A 131 -5.39 -8.22 1.40
CA LEU A 131 -5.94 -9.20 0.48
C LEU A 131 -7.34 -9.63 0.93
N THR A 132 -8.22 -9.82 -0.04
CA THR A 132 -9.50 -10.55 0.12
C THR A 132 -9.64 -11.51 -1.04
N GLY A 133 -10.45 -12.55 -0.89
CA GLY A 133 -10.67 -13.51 -1.98
C GLY A 133 -11.13 -12.84 -3.28
N SER A 134 -12.06 -11.88 -3.21
CA SER A 134 -12.57 -11.17 -4.39
C SER A 134 -11.53 -10.26 -5.05
N LEU A 135 -10.66 -9.61 -4.26
CA LEU A 135 -9.59 -8.79 -4.80
C LEU A 135 -8.52 -9.66 -5.46
N CYS A 136 -8.13 -10.77 -4.82
CA CYS A 136 -7.23 -11.74 -5.41
C CYS A 136 -7.77 -12.28 -6.74
N ASN A 137 -9.06 -12.64 -6.81
CA ASN A 137 -9.72 -13.06 -8.04
C ASN A 137 -9.61 -12.02 -9.15
N ALA A 138 -9.82 -10.74 -8.83
CA ALA A 138 -9.70 -9.67 -9.81
C ALA A 138 -8.29 -9.56 -10.42
N LEU A 139 -7.24 -9.77 -9.61
CA LEU A 139 -5.85 -9.71 -10.07
C LEU A 139 -5.46 -10.95 -10.87
N THR A 140 -5.79 -12.15 -10.36
CA THR A 140 -5.35 -13.43 -10.93
C THR A 140 -6.21 -13.88 -12.11
N GLY A 141 -7.45 -13.39 -12.21
CA GLY A 141 -8.47 -13.88 -13.15
C GLY A 141 -9.06 -15.23 -12.77
N GLN A 142 -8.77 -15.73 -11.56
CA GLN A 142 -9.33 -16.97 -11.02
C GLN A 142 -10.54 -16.70 -10.14
N ASN A 143 -11.23 -17.76 -9.72
CA ASN A 143 -12.42 -17.68 -8.84
C ASN A 143 -12.20 -18.35 -7.47
N ASP A 144 -10.98 -18.77 -7.15
CA ASP A 144 -10.60 -19.55 -5.98
C ASP A 144 -9.78 -18.76 -4.94
N GLY A 145 -9.68 -17.44 -5.09
CA GLY A 145 -8.82 -16.58 -4.27
C GLY A 145 -9.05 -16.73 -2.77
N GLN A 146 -10.31 -16.82 -2.31
CA GLN A 146 -10.59 -17.04 -0.88
C GLN A 146 -10.07 -18.40 -0.41
N ALA A 147 -10.34 -19.47 -1.18
CA ALA A 147 -9.88 -20.81 -0.85
C ALA A 147 -8.34 -20.90 -0.85
N THR A 148 -7.68 -20.19 -1.77
CA THR A 148 -6.22 -20.09 -1.81
C THR A 148 -5.68 -19.36 -0.59
N LEU A 149 -6.28 -18.24 -0.16
CA LEU A 149 -5.86 -17.53 1.07
C LEU A 149 -6.02 -18.41 2.32
N GLU A 150 -7.13 -19.13 2.44
CA GLU A 150 -7.38 -20.06 3.55
C GLU A 150 -6.39 -21.24 3.55
N MET A 151 -6.05 -21.76 2.38
CA MET A 151 -5.04 -22.81 2.23
C MET A 151 -3.64 -22.30 2.62
N LEU A 152 -3.26 -21.09 2.19
CA LEU A 152 -2.00 -20.45 2.57
C LEU A 152 -1.93 -20.20 4.09
N GLU A 153 -3.04 -19.79 4.71
CA GLU A 153 -3.16 -19.60 6.15
C GLU A 153 -2.96 -20.93 6.88
N HIS A 154 -3.63 -21.99 6.43
CA HIS A 154 -3.53 -23.32 7.03
C HIS A 154 -2.13 -23.92 6.91
N ALA A 155 -1.46 -23.64 5.80
CA ALA A 155 -0.08 -24.04 5.55
C ALA A 155 0.97 -23.17 6.26
N ASN A 156 0.54 -22.16 7.03
CA ASN A 156 1.40 -21.17 7.69
C ASN A 156 2.39 -20.47 6.73
N LEU A 157 1.94 -20.18 5.50
CA LEU A 157 2.75 -19.56 4.44
C LEU A 157 2.75 -18.03 4.54
N PHE A 158 3.17 -17.51 5.69
CA PHE A 158 3.42 -16.07 5.92
C PHE A 158 2.24 -15.18 5.54
N ILE A 159 1.02 -15.66 5.75
CA ILE A 159 -0.21 -14.89 5.61
C ILE A 159 -0.86 -14.73 6.99
N VAL A 160 -1.35 -13.53 7.26
CA VAL A 160 -1.89 -13.14 8.56
C VAL A 160 -3.32 -12.64 8.36
N PRO A 161 -4.34 -13.26 9.00
CA PRO A 161 -5.69 -12.72 8.98
C PRO A 161 -5.75 -11.38 9.74
N LEU A 162 -6.50 -10.43 9.20
CA LEU A 162 -6.67 -9.08 9.75
C LEU A 162 -7.99 -8.91 10.51
N ASP A 163 -8.91 -9.88 10.36
CA ASP A 163 -10.18 -9.91 11.05
C ASP A 163 -10.54 -11.34 11.49
N GLU A 164 -11.45 -11.46 12.46
CA GLU A 164 -11.90 -12.76 12.99
C GLU A 164 -12.67 -13.57 11.94
N ALA A 165 -13.32 -12.88 11.01
CA ALA A 165 -14.14 -13.47 9.98
C ALA A 165 -13.33 -13.98 8.78
N ARG A 166 -12.00 -13.81 8.79
CA ARG A 166 -11.05 -14.21 7.75
C ARG A 166 -11.40 -13.67 6.36
N HIS A 167 -11.90 -12.44 6.30
CA HIS A 167 -12.18 -11.78 5.02
C HIS A 167 -10.95 -11.05 4.52
N TRP A 168 -10.25 -10.35 5.42
CA TRP A 168 -9.04 -9.63 5.12
C TRP A 168 -7.80 -10.35 5.61
N TYR A 169 -6.77 -10.36 4.78
CA TYR A 169 -5.46 -10.91 5.06
C TYR A 169 -4.38 -9.89 4.71
N ARG A 170 -3.17 -10.12 5.20
CA ARG A 170 -1.95 -9.50 4.69
C ARG A 170 -0.84 -10.53 4.61
N TYR A 171 0.13 -10.27 3.73
CA TYR A 171 1.41 -10.95 3.84
C TYR A 171 2.17 -10.45 5.07
N HIS A 172 2.96 -11.34 5.66
CA HIS A 172 3.99 -10.97 6.63
C HIS A 172 4.99 -10.02 5.96
N HIS A 173 5.45 -8.99 6.67
CA HIS A 173 6.22 -7.88 6.09
C HIS A 173 7.44 -8.34 5.26
N LEU A 174 8.33 -9.17 5.83
CA LEU A 174 9.49 -9.71 5.12
C LEU A 174 9.12 -10.50 3.86
N PHE A 175 8.01 -11.24 3.90
CA PHE A 175 7.57 -12.04 2.76
C PHE A 175 6.98 -11.16 1.65
N ALA A 176 6.20 -10.14 2.03
CA ALA A 176 5.70 -9.14 1.09
C ALA A 176 6.84 -8.43 0.34
N GLU A 177 7.90 -8.04 1.05
CA GLU A 177 9.06 -7.39 0.45
C GLU A 177 9.81 -8.30 -0.53
N LEU A 178 10.01 -9.58 -0.19
CA LEU A 178 10.54 -10.58 -1.12
C LEU A 178 9.66 -10.68 -2.38
N LEU A 179 8.35 -10.86 -2.21
CA LEU A 179 7.44 -11.06 -3.33
C LEU A 179 7.41 -9.84 -4.27
N ARG A 180 7.42 -8.62 -3.71
CA ARG A 180 7.51 -7.38 -4.50
C ARG A 180 8.83 -7.28 -5.24
N GLN A 181 9.95 -7.61 -4.60
CA GLN A 181 11.26 -7.64 -5.26
C GLN A 181 11.26 -8.63 -6.44
N ARG A 182 10.68 -9.82 -6.28
CA ARG A 182 10.55 -10.80 -7.37
C ARG A 182 9.62 -10.32 -8.48
N LEU A 183 8.55 -9.62 -8.13
CA LEU A 183 7.67 -9.01 -9.13
C LEU A 183 8.40 -7.93 -9.94
N HIS A 184 9.31 -7.17 -9.34
CA HIS A 184 10.16 -6.20 -10.07
C HIS A 184 11.12 -6.85 -11.07
N GLU A 185 11.45 -8.14 -10.92
CA GLU A 185 12.23 -8.91 -11.92
C GLU A 185 11.37 -9.29 -13.15
N THR A 186 10.04 -9.13 -13.06
CA THR A 186 9.09 -9.41 -14.15
C THR A 186 8.94 -8.19 -15.07
N PRO A 187 8.62 -8.36 -16.38
CA PRO A 187 8.39 -7.22 -17.27
C PRO A 187 7.37 -6.22 -16.71
N HIS A 188 7.72 -4.93 -16.76
CA HIS A 188 6.93 -3.81 -16.22
C HIS A 188 5.46 -3.84 -16.67
N GLU A 189 5.21 -4.17 -17.94
CA GLU A 189 3.86 -4.29 -18.52
C GLU A 189 2.95 -5.25 -17.73
N ARG A 190 3.50 -6.34 -17.19
CA ARG A 190 2.72 -7.30 -16.40
C ARG A 190 2.36 -6.73 -15.03
N ALA A 191 3.29 -6.01 -14.40
CA ALA A 191 3.02 -5.36 -13.12
C ALA A 191 1.99 -4.23 -13.27
N SER A 192 2.09 -3.43 -14.32
CA SER A 192 1.12 -2.36 -14.63
C SER A 192 -0.30 -2.92 -14.79
N VAL A 193 -0.50 -4.02 -15.51
CA VAL A 193 -1.83 -4.68 -15.64
C VAL A 193 -2.39 -5.13 -14.30
N LEU A 194 -1.56 -5.63 -13.37
CA LEU A 194 -2.02 -6.01 -12.04
C LEU A 194 -2.47 -4.79 -11.23
N HIS A 195 -1.71 -3.69 -11.30
CA HIS A 195 -2.09 -2.43 -10.67
C HIS A 195 -3.39 -1.87 -11.27
N GLN A 196 -3.58 -1.93 -12.58
CA GLN A 196 -4.84 -1.51 -13.22
C GLN A 196 -6.04 -2.30 -12.67
N ARG A 197 -5.95 -3.63 -12.63
CA ARG A 197 -7.03 -4.50 -12.09
C ARG A 197 -7.32 -4.20 -10.61
N ALA A 198 -6.29 -3.95 -9.82
CA ALA A 198 -6.44 -3.56 -8.43
C ALA A 198 -7.17 -2.21 -8.30
N SER A 199 -6.78 -1.23 -9.12
CA SER A 199 -7.41 0.10 -9.14
C SER A 199 -8.91 0.02 -9.44
N GLU A 200 -9.29 -0.74 -10.48
CA GLU A 200 -10.67 -0.96 -10.88
C GLU A 200 -11.48 -1.66 -9.78
N TRP A 201 -10.91 -2.69 -9.15
CA TRP A 201 -11.58 -3.38 -8.04
C TRP A 201 -11.79 -2.45 -6.85
N TYR A 202 -10.78 -1.68 -6.46
CA TYR A 202 -10.88 -0.74 -5.34
C TYR A 202 -11.90 0.36 -5.62
N GLU A 203 -11.98 0.87 -6.86
CA GLU A 203 -13.00 1.84 -7.26
C GLU A 203 -14.41 1.28 -7.06
N GLN A 204 -14.66 0.08 -7.59
CA GLN A 204 -15.98 -0.59 -7.51
C GLN A 204 -16.41 -0.91 -6.07
N ASN A 205 -15.45 -1.08 -5.17
CA ASN A 205 -15.69 -1.41 -3.76
C ASN A 205 -15.61 -0.19 -2.82
N GLY A 206 -15.46 1.03 -3.37
CA GLY A 206 -15.50 2.27 -2.59
C GLY A 206 -14.21 2.63 -1.85
N PHE A 207 -13.08 2.02 -2.21
CA PHE A 207 -11.76 2.31 -1.66
C PHE A 207 -11.00 3.31 -2.54
N ALA A 208 -11.47 4.55 -2.54
CA ALA A 208 -10.97 5.64 -3.38
C ALA A 208 -9.45 5.81 -3.36
N ASP A 209 -8.84 5.96 -2.17
CA ASP A 209 -7.41 6.24 -2.06
C ASP A 209 -6.57 5.11 -2.64
N ALA A 210 -6.92 3.86 -2.34
CA ALA A 210 -6.24 2.68 -2.87
C ALA A 210 -6.41 2.57 -4.39
N SER A 211 -7.59 2.93 -4.91
CA SER A 211 -7.84 2.98 -6.34
C SER A 211 -6.92 3.99 -7.04
N ILE A 212 -6.75 5.19 -6.45
CA ILE A 212 -5.83 6.23 -6.95
C ILE A 212 -4.37 5.74 -6.89
N GLU A 213 -3.93 5.15 -5.77
CA GLU A 213 -2.57 4.59 -5.65
C GLU A 213 -2.26 3.62 -6.78
N HIS A 214 -3.15 2.65 -6.98
CA HIS A 214 -2.93 1.61 -7.97
C HIS A 214 -3.03 2.16 -9.40
N ALA A 215 -3.88 3.15 -9.67
CA ALA A 215 -3.91 3.84 -10.97
C ALA A 215 -2.57 4.54 -11.26
N LEU A 216 -2.02 5.25 -10.27
CA LEU A 216 -0.71 5.90 -10.39
C LEU A 216 0.42 4.88 -10.61
N CYS A 217 0.44 3.77 -9.87
CA CYS A 217 1.43 2.71 -10.06
C CYS A 217 1.30 1.96 -11.40
N SER A 218 0.10 1.94 -12.00
CA SER A 218 -0.10 1.38 -13.34
C SER A 218 0.33 2.31 -14.47
N GLU A 219 0.69 3.56 -14.16
CA GLU A 219 0.90 4.66 -15.11
C GLU A 219 -0.33 5.04 -15.95
N ASP A 220 -1.52 4.59 -15.57
CA ASP A 220 -2.79 5.09 -16.12
C ASP A 220 -3.13 6.46 -15.50
N PHE A 221 -2.36 7.47 -15.90
CA PHE A 221 -2.47 8.81 -15.35
C PHE A 221 -3.80 9.48 -15.67
N LEU A 222 -4.49 9.08 -16.75
CA LEU A 222 -5.80 9.62 -17.10
C LEU A 222 -6.88 9.11 -16.14
N GLN A 223 -6.85 7.82 -15.83
CA GLN A 223 -7.73 7.22 -14.83
C GLN A 223 -7.42 7.78 -13.43
N ALA A 224 -6.13 7.87 -13.05
CA ALA A 224 -5.73 8.46 -11.78
C ALA A 224 -6.22 9.90 -11.64
N ALA A 225 -6.06 10.73 -12.68
CA ALA A 225 -6.54 12.11 -12.68
C ALA A 225 -8.07 12.21 -12.49
N ARG A 226 -8.85 11.35 -13.16
CA ARG A 226 -10.30 11.30 -12.98
C ARG A 226 -10.67 10.95 -11.53
N LEU A 227 -10.08 9.89 -10.99
CA LEU A 227 -10.34 9.45 -9.62
C LEU A 227 -9.96 10.53 -8.58
N ILE A 228 -8.85 11.24 -8.80
CA ILE A 228 -8.44 12.36 -7.94
C ILE A 228 -9.47 13.49 -8.03
N GLU A 229 -9.95 13.87 -9.21
CA GLU A 229 -10.98 14.93 -9.35
C GLU A 229 -12.27 14.59 -8.62
N GLU A 230 -12.69 13.32 -8.63
CA GLU A 230 -13.88 12.85 -7.92
C GLU A 230 -13.72 12.94 -6.39
N GLN A 231 -12.50 12.77 -5.87
CA GLN A 231 -12.21 12.68 -4.44
C GLN A 231 -11.62 13.96 -3.84
N VAL A 232 -11.14 14.88 -4.68
CA VAL A 232 -10.35 16.04 -4.25
C VAL A 232 -11.07 16.90 -3.21
N ASP A 233 -12.39 17.02 -3.31
CA ASP A 233 -13.19 17.78 -2.36
C ASP A 233 -13.24 17.14 -0.99
N VAL A 234 -13.42 15.82 -0.95
CA VAL A 234 -13.51 15.04 0.29
C VAL A 234 -12.16 15.06 0.99
N VAL A 235 -11.09 14.77 0.26
CA VAL A 235 -9.71 14.74 0.77
C VAL A 235 -9.29 16.13 1.26
N TRP A 236 -9.65 17.19 0.51
CA TRP A 236 -9.39 18.57 0.91
C TRP A 236 -10.12 18.95 2.20
N GLN A 237 -11.40 18.61 2.33
CA GLN A 237 -12.19 18.93 3.52
C GLN A 237 -11.73 18.17 4.77
N ARG A 238 -11.20 16.95 4.60
CA ARG A 238 -10.61 16.16 5.69
C ARG A 238 -9.22 16.65 6.11
N GLY A 239 -8.63 17.60 5.40
CA GLY A 239 -7.29 18.12 5.68
C GLY A 239 -6.15 17.17 5.25
N GLU A 240 -6.45 16.17 4.43
CA GLU A 240 -5.50 15.15 3.95
C GLU A 240 -4.62 15.68 2.80
N HIS A 241 -4.10 16.91 2.95
CA HIS A 241 -3.37 17.63 1.92
C HIS A 241 -2.05 16.94 1.52
N ALA A 242 -1.48 16.11 2.40
CA ALA A 242 -0.27 15.34 2.11
C ALA A 242 -0.53 14.24 1.07
N SER A 243 -1.67 13.54 1.16
CA SER A 243 -2.06 12.51 0.19
C SER A 243 -2.32 13.14 -1.18
N LEU A 244 -3.13 14.20 -1.22
CA LEU A 244 -3.42 14.93 -2.46
C LEU A 244 -2.15 15.47 -3.12
N ARG A 245 -1.23 16.02 -2.33
CA ARG A 245 0.08 16.47 -2.81
C ARG A 245 0.84 15.33 -3.48
N ARG A 246 0.99 14.20 -2.79
CA ARG A 246 1.74 13.06 -3.32
C ARG A 246 1.15 12.53 -4.62
N TRP A 247 -0.18 12.49 -4.74
CA TRP A 247 -0.85 12.12 -5.98
C TRP A 247 -0.55 13.09 -7.12
N LEU A 248 -0.68 14.40 -6.85
CA LEU A 248 -0.40 15.45 -7.84
C LEU A 248 1.08 15.47 -8.26
N GLU A 249 2.02 15.20 -7.34
CA GLU A 249 3.45 15.10 -7.65
C GLU A 249 3.80 13.91 -8.55
N THR A 250 2.96 12.86 -8.53
CA THR A 250 3.17 11.65 -9.34
C THR A 250 2.60 11.79 -10.75
N LEU A 251 1.60 12.65 -10.95
CA LEU A 251 0.99 12.87 -12.26
C LEU A 251 1.92 13.66 -13.20
N PRO A 252 2.01 13.30 -14.49
CA PRO A 252 2.65 14.14 -15.50
C PRO A 252 1.98 15.51 -15.58
N VAL A 253 2.79 16.56 -15.72
CA VAL A 253 2.32 17.95 -15.74
C VAL A 253 1.30 18.20 -16.87
N ASP A 254 1.43 17.51 -18.00
CA ASP A 254 0.51 17.64 -19.13
C ASP A 254 -0.89 17.10 -18.80
N VAL A 255 -0.97 16.02 -18.01
CA VAL A 255 -2.23 15.47 -17.51
C VAL A 255 -2.88 16.45 -16.53
N ILE A 256 -2.11 17.02 -15.61
CA ILE A 256 -2.61 18.04 -14.69
C ILE A 256 -3.13 19.25 -15.48
N HIS A 257 -2.39 19.72 -16.47
CA HIS A 257 -2.74 20.89 -17.29
C HIS A 257 -3.95 20.66 -18.20
N SER A 258 -4.27 19.41 -18.54
CA SER A 258 -5.51 19.07 -19.24
C SER A 258 -6.76 19.15 -18.36
N ARG A 259 -6.59 19.27 -17.03
CA ARG A 259 -7.65 19.13 -16.02
C ARG A 259 -7.71 20.39 -15.14
N PRO A 260 -8.63 21.34 -15.43
CA PRO A 260 -8.64 22.66 -14.78
C PRO A 260 -8.80 22.59 -13.26
N LEU A 261 -9.55 21.60 -12.75
CA LEU A 261 -9.72 21.40 -11.32
C LEU A 261 -8.40 20.97 -10.65
N LEU A 262 -7.65 20.05 -11.26
CA LEU A 262 -6.35 19.65 -10.76
C LEU A 262 -5.33 20.78 -10.79
N CYS A 263 -5.37 21.64 -11.82
CA CYS A 263 -4.52 22.83 -11.90
C CYS A 263 -4.68 23.77 -10.70
N ILE A 264 -5.90 23.94 -10.19
CA ILE A 264 -6.19 24.77 -9.01
C ILE A 264 -5.46 24.21 -7.78
N PHE A 265 -5.60 22.92 -7.51
CA PHE A 265 -4.97 22.28 -6.35
C PHE A 265 -3.45 22.15 -6.50
N HIS A 266 -2.97 21.92 -7.72
CA HIS A 266 -1.55 21.92 -8.04
C HIS A 266 -0.93 23.31 -7.84
N ALA A 267 -1.62 24.38 -8.24
CA ALA A 267 -1.18 25.75 -7.97
C ALA A 267 -1.08 26.04 -6.47
N TRP A 268 -2.07 25.62 -5.67
CA TRP A 268 -2.01 25.73 -4.22
C TRP A 268 -0.79 25.00 -3.64
N TYR A 269 -0.61 23.73 -4.02
CA TYR A 269 0.54 22.93 -3.58
C TYR A 269 1.87 23.62 -3.90
N LEU A 270 2.06 24.05 -5.15
CA LEU A 270 3.28 24.72 -5.60
C LEU A 270 3.51 26.02 -4.82
N PHE A 271 2.45 26.77 -4.54
CA PHE A 271 2.53 28.01 -3.79
C PHE A 271 3.00 27.77 -2.35
N VAL A 272 2.38 26.83 -1.63
CA VAL A 272 2.74 26.49 -0.24
C VAL A 272 4.15 25.88 -0.17
N SER A 273 4.61 25.25 -1.25
CA SER A 273 5.98 24.71 -1.38
C SER A 273 7.02 25.75 -1.83
N GLY A 274 6.64 27.02 -1.96
CA GLY A 274 7.53 28.13 -2.32
C GLY A 274 7.80 28.28 -3.83
N GLN A 275 7.22 27.43 -4.68
CA GLN A 275 7.40 27.42 -6.14
C GLN A 275 6.43 28.40 -6.83
N GLN A 276 6.48 29.66 -6.43
CA GLN A 276 5.46 30.67 -6.80
C GLN A 276 5.28 30.88 -8.31
N ALA A 277 6.36 30.88 -9.09
CA ALA A 277 6.28 31.07 -10.54
C ALA A 277 5.56 29.91 -11.25
N LEU A 278 5.72 28.68 -10.74
CA LEU A 278 5.04 27.49 -11.23
C LEU A 278 3.58 27.48 -10.78
N ALA A 279 3.30 27.90 -9.54
CA ALA A 279 1.94 28.06 -9.04
C ALA A 279 1.12 29.01 -9.94
N ASP A 280 1.68 30.17 -10.29
CA ASP A 280 1.04 31.11 -11.21
C ASP A 280 0.77 30.50 -12.59
N ARG A 281 1.71 29.71 -13.11
CA ARG A 281 1.56 29.06 -14.41
C ARG A 281 0.42 28.05 -14.37
N SER A 282 0.37 27.19 -13.35
CA SER A 282 -0.69 26.20 -13.22
C SER A 282 -2.06 26.87 -13.02
N LEU A 283 -2.14 27.92 -12.22
CA LEU A 283 -3.40 28.65 -12.02
C LEU A 283 -3.87 29.37 -13.29
N ARG A 284 -2.95 29.93 -14.10
CA ARG A 284 -3.29 30.51 -15.40
C ARG A 284 -3.87 29.48 -16.38
N VAL A 285 -3.40 28.23 -16.34
CA VAL A 285 -3.96 27.16 -17.17
C VAL A 285 -5.42 26.91 -16.78
N ALA A 286 -5.74 26.87 -15.48
CA ALA A 286 -7.12 26.76 -15.00
C ALA A 286 -8.00 27.96 -15.46
N GLU A 287 -7.47 29.18 -15.43
CA GLU A 287 -8.18 30.38 -15.89
C GLU A 287 -8.45 30.37 -17.39
N GLN A 288 -7.46 29.94 -18.18
CA GLN A 288 -7.60 29.84 -19.64
C GLN A 288 -8.65 28.81 -20.04
N ALA A 289 -8.75 27.70 -19.30
CA ALA A 289 -9.77 26.68 -19.52
C ALA A 289 -11.19 27.17 -19.20
N LEU A 290 -11.35 28.17 -18.32
CA LEU A 290 -12.62 28.85 -18.15
C LEU A 290 -12.96 29.69 -19.40
N GLY A 291 -12.01 30.27 -20.12
CA GLY A 291 -12.30 31.16 -21.25
C GLY A 291 -13.12 32.40 -20.86
N PRO A 292 -13.47 33.29 -21.82
CA PRO A 292 -14.27 34.47 -21.51
C PRO A 292 -15.65 34.07 -20.96
N PRO A 293 -16.27 34.89 -20.08
CA PRO A 293 -17.64 34.66 -19.64
C PRO A 293 -18.53 34.50 -20.88
N ALA A 294 -19.41 33.50 -20.88
CA ALA A 294 -20.37 33.33 -21.96
C ALA A 294 -21.24 34.58 -22.03
N GLU A 295 -20.93 35.49 -22.95
CA GLU A 295 -21.92 36.44 -23.43
C GLU A 295 -23.05 35.61 -24.06
N ASP A 296 -24.31 36.01 -23.82
CA ASP A 296 -25.52 35.39 -24.33
C ASP A 296 -25.52 35.32 -25.88
N VAL A 297 -24.78 34.38 -26.46
CA VAL A 297 -24.85 34.08 -27.89
C VAL A 297 -25.99 33.11 -28.09
N SER A 298 -27.17 33.70 -28.27
CA SER A 298 -28.30 33.05 -28.92
C SER A 298 -27.90 32.67 -30.35
N GLY A 299 -27.36 31.47 -30.56
CA GLY A 299 -27.16 30.94 -31.91
C GLY A 299 -26.12 29.83 -32.04
N GLY A 300 -26.60 28.62 -32.33
CA GLY A 300 -25.81 27.58 -33.00
C GLY A 300 -25.16 26.56 -32.08
N ALA A 301 -25.92 25.54 -31.70
CA ALA A 301 -25.40 24.33 -31.07
C ALA A 301 -24.40 23.63 -32.01
N ARG A 302 -23.12 23.70 -31.67
CA ARG A 302 -22.15 22.64 -31.98
C ARG A 302 -21.79 21.98 -30.65
N HIS A 303 -22.16 20.72 -30.55
CA HIS A 303 -21.89 19.86 -29.41
C HIS A 303 -20.38 19.53 -29.42
N GLU A 304 -19.58 20.35 -28.75
CA GLU A 304 -18.23 19.98 -28.33
C GLU A 304 -18.35 19.18 -27.03
N PRO A 305 -17.89 17.92 -26.96
CA PRO A 305 -18.10 17.04 -25.80
C PRO A 305 -17.40 17.47 -24.51
N ASP A 306 -16.55 18.51 -24.55
CA ASP A 306 -15.54 18.80 -23.53
C ASP A 306 -15.78 20.13 -22.76
N ARG A 307 -16.98 20.71 -22.88
CA ARG A 307 -17.30 21.96 -22.16
C ARG A 307 -17.79 21.66 -20.75
N LEU A 308 -17.03 22.14 -19.76
CA LEU A 308 -17.39 22.19 -18.34
C LEU A 308 -18.87 22.56 -18.15
N THR A 309 -19.60 21.81 -17.31
CA THR A 309 -20.99 22.14 -17.00
C THR A 309 -21.07 23.51 -16.31
N GLY A 310 -22.24 24.16 -16.35
CA GLY A 310 -22.42 25.47 -15.71
C GLY A 310 -22.14 25.48 -14.20
N VAL A 311 -22.33 24.34 -13.52
CA VAL A 311 -22.03 24.18 -12.08
C VAL A 311 -20.52 24.04 -11.87
N ASP A 312 -19.86 23.20 -12.68
CA ASP A 312 -18.41 22.98 -12.60
C ASP A 312 -17.64 24.26 -12.92
N ARG A 313 -18.10 25.02 -13.91
CA ARG A 313 -17.51 26.31 -14.28
C ARG A 313 -17.52 27.30 -13.11
N ARG A 314 -18.65 27.47 -12.42
CA ARG A 314 -18.75 28.38 -11.27
C ARG A 314 -17.86 27.94 -10.11
N LYS A 315 -17.79 26.62 -9.86
CA LYS A 315 -16.95 26.02 -8.82
C LYS A 315 -15.46 26.27 -9.10
N ILE A 316 -15.01 26.01 -10.33
CA ILE A 316 -13.64 26.25 -10.78
C ILE A 316 -13.33 27.76 -10.71
N GLN A 317 -14.22 28.62 -11.21
CA GLN A 317 -14.04 30.08 -11.15
C GLN A 317 -13.87 30.59 -9.71
N GLY A 318 -14.76 30.20 -8.79
CA GLY A 318 -14.69 30.63 -7.40
C GLY A 318 -13.42 30.16 -6.69
N ARG A 319 -12.98 28.92 -6.95
CA ARG A 319 -11.75 28.37 -6.37
C ARG A 319 -10.50 29.03 -6.94
N THR A 320 -10.46 29.24 -8.25
CA THR A 320 -9.36 29.95 -8.90
C THR A 320 -9.21 31.36 -8.35
N ALA A 321 -10.32 32.10 -8.23
CA ALA A 321 -10.32 33.44 -7.63
C ALA A 321 -9.84 33.41 -6.18
N ALA A 322 -10.29 32.45 -5.37
CA ALA A 322 -9.87 32.32 -3.98
C ALA A 322 -8.35 32.07 -3.84
N ILE A 323 -7.78 31.18 -4.66
CA ILE A 323 -6.33 30.92 -4.65
C ILE A 323 -5.56 32.13 -5.16
N ARG A 324 -6.04 32.80 -6.23
CA ARG A 324 -5.42 34.01 -6.79
C ARG A 324 -5.33 35.11 -5.74
N ALA A 325 -6.44 35.42 -5.07
CA ALA A 325 -6.49 36.41 -4.00
C ALA A 325 -5.56 36.06 -2.83
N PHE A 326 -5.47 34.77 -2.46
CA PHE A 326 -4.55 34.31 -1.42
C PHE A 326 -3.08 34.50 -1.82
N MET A 327 -2.72 34.13 -3.05
CA MET A 327 -1.38 34.34 -3.59
C MET A 327 -1.00 35.82 -3.66
N ASP A 328 -1.93 36.68 -4.10
CA ASP A 328 -1.72 38.13 -4.18
C ASP A 328 -1.61 38.78 -2.79
N SER A 329 -2.37 38.29 -1.81
CA SER A 329 -2.24 38.72 -0.40
C SER A 329 -0.85 38.46 0.15
N TYR A 330 -0.27 37.30 -0.14
CA TYR A 330 1.07 36.95 0.32
C TYR A 330 2.17 37.80 -0.35
N ARG A 331 1.91 38.30 -1.56
CA ARG A 331 2.80 39.19 -2.31
C ARG A 331 2.64 40.67 -1.93
N GLY A 332 1.65 41.01 -1.10
CA GLY A 332 1.29 42.40 -0.79
C GLY A 332 0.64 43.15 -1.96
N ASN A 333 0.11 42.43 -2.95
CA ASN A 333 -0.54 43.02 -4.14
C ASN A 333 -2.01 43.35 -3.84
N VAL A 334 -2.24 44.43 -3.09
CA VAL A 334 -3.59 44.83 -2.63
C VAL A 334 -4.63 44.97 -3.75
N PRO A 335 -4.33 45.54 -4.94
CA PRO A 335 -5.29 45.60 -6.04
C PRO A 335 -5.76 44.23 -6.56
N GLY A 336 -4.91 43.19 -6.49
CA GLY A 336 -5.23 41.83 -6.94
C GLY A 336 -6.09 41.02 -5.97
N ILE A 337 -6.24 41.48 -4.72
CA ILE A 337 -7.04 40.78 -3.68
C ILE A 337 -8.54 41.06 -3.84
N ILE A 338 -8.90 42.22 -4.42
CA ILE A 338 -10.26 42.77 -4.40
C ILE A 338 -11.03 42.50 -5.72
N HIS A 339 -10.33 42.03 -6.76
CA HIS A 339 -10.85 41.73 -8.10
C HIS A 339 -11.02 40.23 -8.32
#